data_AF-A0A0R2LP20-F1
#
_entry.id   AF-A0A0R2LP20-F1
#
_cell.length_a   1.000
_cell.length_b   1.000
_cell.length_c   1.000
_cell.angle_alpha   90.00
_cell.angle_beta   90.00
_cell.angle_gamma   90.00
#
_symmetry.space_group_name_H-M   'P 1'
#
loop_
_entity.id
_entity.type
_entity.pdbx_description
1 polymer ?
#
loop_
_entity_poly.entity_id
_entity_poly.type
_entity_poly.pdbx_seq_one_letter_code
_entity_poly.pdbx_strand_id
1 'polypeptide(L)'
;MSKKFRLTLYILTGLTLLLGGCGSQQASHSTASSTKIVRDNGPEKKAIKLEKANVAEKKRLDREQTRLNQQQTALKKEAHHKKAKKSAKTNLSTLSYNGQQEITIDGNNPHFSHHQLSTAKGAWQTYHNLDSLNRVTGAAALLNQSLMPKSKREALTVDPTGWHNKRTAHGWLYNRSHLIGYQFTGQNNNMKNLMTGTRTLNNPSMLHNEMDVATYLKASRKNYVRYTVTPIFKGNELVARGVQMRAQSIGSNAVRFNVYIFNIEPGYHIDYATGYSRAS
;
A
#
# COMPACT_ATOMS: atom_id res chain seq x y z
N MET A 1 -42.41 11.85 -5.70
CA MET A 1 -41.64 12.25 -6.91
C MET A 1 -40.22 11.67 -6.80
N SER A 2 -39.96 10.61 -7.57
CA SER A 2 -38.94 10.53 -8.63
C SER A 2 -37.49 10.43 -8.14
N LYS A 3 -36.63 9.47 -8.52
CA LYS A 3 -36.70 8.31 -9.44
C LYS A 3 -35.52 7.40 -9.07
N LYS A 4 -35.72 6.08 -9.12
CA LYS A 4 -34.67 5.05 -9.00
C LYS A 4 -33.98 4.91 -10.37
N PHE A 5 -32.65 4.95 -10.42
CA PHE A 5 -31.87 4.73 -11.64
C PHE A 5 -31.58 3.22 -11.77
N ARG A 6 -32.10 2.59 -12.83
CA ARG A 6 -31.77 1.22 -13.23
C ARG A 6 -30.81 1.29 -14.42
N LEU A 7 -29.72 0.55 -14.34
CA LEU A 7 -28.68 0.42 -15.36
C LEU A 7 -29.12 -0.65 -16.37
N THR A 8 -29.38 -0.25 -17.61
CA THR A 8 -29.71 -1.15 -18.74
C THR A 8 -28.46 -1.40 -19.58
N LEU A 9 -28.16 -2.68 -19.79
CA LEU A 9 -27.06 -3.22 -20.59
C LEU A 9 -27.43 -3.17 -22.08
N TYR A 10 -26.62 -2.52 -22.92
CA TYR A 10 -26.81 -2.50 -24.38
C TYR A 10 -26.19 -3.75 -25.01
N ILE A 11 -27.02 -4.59 -25.64
CA ILE A 11 -26.63 -5.62 -26.59
C ILE A 11 -26.85 -5.03 -27.98
N LEU A 12 -25.77 -4.87 -28.75
CA LEU A 12 -25.80 -4.39 -30.13
C LEU A 12 -25.93 -5.59 -31.07
N THR A 13 -27.16 -5.94 -31.45
CA THR A 13 -27.44 -6.87 -32.55
C THR A 13 -27.51 -6.10 -33.86
N GLY A 14 -26.70 -6.52 -34.84
CA GLY A 14 -26.66 -5.95 -36.18
C GLY A 14 -27.94 -6.16 -36.96
N LEU A 15 -28.34 -5.13 -37.72
CA LEU A 15 -29.41 -5.20 -38.71
C LEU A 15 -28.87 -4.65 -40.03
N THR A 16 -28.79 -5.53 -41.01
CA THR A 16 -28.39 -5.29 -42.40
C THR A 16 -29.48 -4.53 -43.15
N LEU A 17 -29.10 -3.45 -43.85
CA LEU A 17 -29.97 -2.76 -44.80
C LEU A 17 -29.86 -3.36 -46.21
N LEU A 18 -31.03 -3.50 -46.82
CA LEU A 18 -31.35 -3.85 -48.20
C LEU A 18 -31.13 -2.68 -49.17
N LEU A 19 -30.67 -2.98 -50.39
CA LEU A 19 -31.01 -2.41 -51.71
C LEU A 19 -30.55 -3.47 -52.74
N GLY A 20 -31.21 -3.89 -53.82
CA GLY A 20 -32.34 -3.44 -54.61
C GLY A 20 -32.00 -3.66 -56.10
N GLY A 21 -32.89 -4.27 -56.90
CA GLY A 21 -32.94 -4.07 -58.36
C GLY A 21 -32.53 -5.24 -59.29
N CYS A 22 -33.51 -5.73 -60.07
CA CYS A 22 -33.35 -6.62 -61.23
C CYS A 22 -32.87 -5.85 -62.49
N GLY A 23 -32.12 -6.53 -63.39
CA GLY A 23 -31.79 -6.02 -64.72
C GLY A 23 -30.94 -7.02 -65.53
N SER A 24 -31.27 -7.21 -66.81
CA SER A 24 -30.98 -8.33 -67.71
C SER A 24 -29.59 -8.37 -68.40
N GLN A 25 -29.17 -9.60 -68.75
CA GLN A 25 -28.31 -10.07 -69.87
C GLN A 25 -26.96 -9.36 -70.14
N GLN A 26 -25.84 -10.10 -70.00
CA GLN A 26 -25.08 -10.69 -71.12
C GLN A 26 -23.92 -11.55 -70.61
N ALA A 27 -23.71 -12.70 -71.25
CA ALA A 27 -22.62 -13.63 -70.95
C ALA A 27 -21.29 -13.16 -71.57
N SER A 28 -20.21 -13.21 -70.81
CA SER A 28 -18.85 -13.28 -71.35
C SER A 28 -17.95 -14.11 -70.41
N HIS A 29 -17.30 -15.12 -70.99
CA HIS A 29 -16.38 -16.02 -70.31
C HIS A 29 -15.08 -15.30 -69.92
N SER A 30 -14.63 -15.46 -68.68
CA SER A 30 -13.20 -15.35 -68.35
C SER A 30 -12.78 -16.30 -67.23
N THR A 31 -11.70 -17.02 -67.53
CA THR A 31 -10.84 -17.94 -66.76
C THR A 31 -10.93 -17.93 -65.22
N ALA A 32 -11.20 -19.09 -64.64
CA ALA A 32 -11.10 -19.32 -63.19
C ALA A 32 -9.64 -19.49 -62.75
N SER A 33 -9.10 -18.50 -62.04
CA SER A 33 -7.90 -18.65 -61.20
C SER A 33 -8.33 -19.05 -59.79
N SER A 34 -8.02 -20.28 -59.38
CA SER A 34 -8.30 -20.79 -58.04
C SER A 34 -7.27 -20.24 -57.06
N THR A 35 -7.66 -19.27 -56.24
CA THR A 35 -6.88 -18.83 -55.06
C THR A 35 -7.25 -19.71 -53.87
N LYS A 36 -6.32 -20.56 -53.43
CA LYS A 36 -6.50 -21.40 -52.23
C LYS A 36 -6.19 -20.55 -50.99
N ILE A 37 -7.22 -20.17 -50.23
CA ILE A 37 -7.03 -19.48 -48.95
C ILE A 37 -6.49 -20.49 -47.93
N VAL A 38 -5.22 -20.37 -47.57
CA VAL A 38 -4.63 -21.10 -46.42
C VAL A 38 -4.90 -20.28 -45.17
N ARG A 39 -5.77 -20.79 -44.29
CA ARG A 39 -6.02 -20.17 -42.97
C ARG A 39 -4.93 -20.59 -41.99
N ASP A 40 -4.09 -19.67 -41.55
CA ASP A 40 -3.15 -19.89 -40.45
C ASP A 40 -3.90 -19.74 -39.11
N ASN A 41 -4.26 -20.88 -38.51
CA ASN A 41 -4.94 -20.93 -37.21
C ASN A 41 -3.95 -20.83 -36.03
N GLY A 42 -2.66 -20.53 -36.28
CA GLY A 42 -1.62 -20.38 -35.26
C GLY A 42 -1.93 -19.31 -34.20
N PRO A 43 -2.37 -18.10 -34.58
CA PRO A 43 -2.72 -17.05 -33.62
C PRO A 43 -3.88 -17.43 -32.69
N GLU A 44 -4.94 -18.06 -33.21
CA GLU A 44 -6.11 -18.49 -32.43
C GLU A 44 -5.75 -19.59 -31.43
N LYS A 45 -4.95 -20.58 -31.84
CA LYS A 45 -4.47 -21.64 -30.93
C LYS A 45 -3.60 -21.07 -29.81
N LYS A 46 -2.77 -20.06 -30.11
CA LYS A 46 -1.94 -19.37 -29.12
C LYS A 46 -2.79 -18.56 -28.13
N ALA A 47 -3.83 -17.88 -28.61
CA ALA A 47 -4.77 -17.15 -27.76
C ALA A 47 -5.53 -18.09 -26.79
N ILE A 48 -6.05 -19.22 -27.28
CA ILE A 48 -6.72 -20.22 -26.43
C ILE A 48 -5.77 -20.80 -25.37
N LYS A 49 -4.50 -21.02 -25.72
CA LYS A 49 -3.48 -21.50 -24.78
C LYS A 49 -3.17 -20.45 -23.70
N LEU A 50 -3.05 -19.18 -24.07
CA LEU A 50 -2.86 -18.09 -23.12
C LEU A 50 -4.07 -17.95 -22.18
N GLU A 51 -5.28 -18.02 -22.70
CA GLU A 51 -6.49 -17.89 -21.89
C GLU A 51 -6.58 -19.00 -20.84
N LYS A 52 -6.27 -20.24 -21.22
CA LYS A 52 -6.19 -21.37 -20.27
C LYS A 52 -5.11 -21.16 -19.21
N ALA A 53 -3.95 -20.64 -19.58
CA ALA A 53 -2.87 -20.33 -18.62
C ALA A 53 -3.28 -19.22 -17.65
N ASN A 54 -3.93 -18.16 -18.13
CA ASN A 54 -4.43 -17.07 -17.30
C ASN A 54 -5.51 -17.54 -16.31
N VAL A 55 -6.42 -18.42 -16.72
CA VAL A 55 -7.42 -19.02 -15.84
C VAL A 55 -6.77 -19.90 -14.77
N ALA A 56 -5.75 -20.68 -15.12
CA ALA A 56 -5.00 -21.49 -14.17
C ALA A 56 -4.24 -20.61 -13.16
N GLU A 57 -3.61 -19.53 -13.63
CA GLU A 57 -2.89 -18.59 -12.79
C GLU A 57 -3.83 -17.83 -11.84
N LYS A 58 -4.99 -17.39 -12.34
CA LYS A 58 -6.03 -16.76 -11.49
C LYS A 58 -6.48 -17.70 -10.36
N LYS A 59 -6.72 -18.98 -10.65
CA LYS A 59 -7.04 -19.99 -9.63
C LYS A 59 -5.91 -20.19 -8.62
N ARG A 60 -4.65 -20.09 -9.06
CA ARG A 60 -3.48 -20.16 -8.16
C ARG A 60 -3.44 -18.96 -7.22
N LEU A 61 -3.62 -17.76 -7.75
CA LEU A 61 -3.66 -16.52 -6.98
C LEU A 61 -4.82 -16.50 -5.98
N ASP A 62 -6.00 -16.99 -6.36
CA ASP A 62 -7.16 -17.08 -5.44
C ASP A 62 -6.89 -18.03 -4.27
N ARG A 63 -6.21 -19.16 -4.53
CA ARG A 63 -5.79 -20.12 -3.49
C ARG A 63 -4.73 -19.52 -2.57
N GLU A 64 -3.76 -18.80 -3.13
CA GLU A 64 -2.69 -18.15 -2.37
C GLU A 64 -3.25 -17.02 -1.50
N GLN A 65 -4.17 -16.21 -2.03
CA GLN A 65 -4.89 -15.19 -1.26
C GLN A 65 -5.70 -15.81 -0.11
N THR A 66 -6.35 -16.95 -0.35
CA THR A 66 -7.08 -17.68 0.70
C THR A 66 -6.13 -18.18 1.80
N ARG A 67 -4.96 -18.72 1.42
CA ARG A 67 -3.92 -19.17 2.36
C ARG A 67 -3.39 -18.01 3.21
N LEU A 68 -3.12 -16.86 2.59
CA LEU A 68 -2.68 -15.64 3.28
C LEU A 68 -3.75 -15.13 4.27
N ASN A 69 -5.02 -15.12 3.87
CA ASN A 69 -6.12 -14.72 4.74
C ASN A 69 -6.30 -15.68 5.94
N GLN A 70 -6.13 -16.99 5.72
CA GLN A 70 -6.17 -18.00 6.78
C GLN A 70 -5.00 -17.84 7.74
N GLN A 71 -3.78 -17.60 7.24
CA GLN A 71 -2.60 -17.35 8.05
C GLN A 71 -2.75 -16.06 8.87
N GLN A 72 -3.30 -14.99 8.27
CA GLN A 72 -3.61 -13.75 8.98
C GLN A 72 -4.69 -13.95 10.05
N THR A 73 -5.65 -14.84 9.84
CA THR A 73 -6.69 -15.18 10.83
C THR A 73 -6.11 -15.99 11.99
N ALA A 74 -5.20 -16.93 11.72
CA ALA A 74 -4.50 -17.70 12.75
C ALA A 74 -3.62 -16.78 13.62
N LEU A 75 -2.84 -15.88 13.01
CA LEU A 75 -2.04 -14.87 13.72
C LEU A 75 -2.91 -13.93 14.57
N LYS A 76 -4.09 -13.53 14.08
CA LYS A 76 -5.05 -12.74 14.87
C LYS A 76 -5.58 -13.51 16.08
N LYS A 77 -5.86 -14.82 15.95
CA LYS A 77 -6.30 -15.67 17.07
C LYS A 77 -5.20 -15.85 18.12
N GLU A 78 -3.95 -16.04 17.71
CA GLU A 78 -2.80 -16.08 18.63
C GLU A 78 -2.58 -14.75 19.37
N ALA A 79 -2.78 -13.62 18.68
CA ALA A 79 -2.72 -12.29 19.31
C ALA A 79 -3.86 -12.07 20.34
N HIS A 80 -5.04 -12.67 20.13
CA HIS A 80 -6.14 -12.62 21.09
C HIS A 80 -5.87 -13.44 22.36
N HIS A 81 -5.12 -14.53 22.28
CA HIS A 81 -4.79 -15.37 23.45
C HIS A 81 -3.70 -14.77 24.38
N LYS A 82 -2.91 -13.80 23.92
CA LYS A 82 -1.83 -13.17 24.73
C LYS A 82 -2.26 -11.92 25.51
N LYS A 83 -3.54 -11.54 25.51
CA LYS A 83 -4.00 -10.26 26.07
C LYS A 83 -4.39 -10.34 27.55
N ALA A 84 -3.41 -10.48 28.43
CA ALA A 84 -3.57 -10.19 29.86
C ALA A 84 -2.23 -9.77 30.51
N LYS A 85 -1.86 -8.50 30.37
CA LYS A 85 -1.04 -7.78 31.36
C LYS A 85 -1.27 -6.27 31.20
N LYS A 86 -1.66 -5.62 32.29
CA LYS A 86 -1.86 -4.17 32.40
C LYS A 86 -0.50 -3.50 32.15
N SER A 87 -0.36 -2.77 31.05
CA SER A 87 0.93 -2.27 30.57
C SER A 87 1.34 -0.99 31.29
N ALA A 88 2.50 -1.00 31.94
CA ALA A 88 3.22 0.22 32.26
C ALA A 88 3.58 0.95 30.94
N LYS A 89 3.79 2.28 30.98
CA LYS A 89 4.13 3.08 29.80
C LYS A 89 5.46 2.59 29.23
N THR A 90 5.42 1.81 28.13
CA THR A 90 6.61 1.22 27.52
C THR A 90 7.51 2.30 26.96
N ASN A 91 8.76 2.37 27.42
CA ASN A 91 9.77 3.20 26.78
C ASN A 91 10.25 2.52 25.48
N LEU A 92 9.73 2.97 24.34
CA LEU A 92 10.01 2.34 23.05
C LEU A 92 11.49 2.45 22.64
N SER A 93 12.21 3.47 23.12
CA SER A 93 13.62 3.69 22.77
C SER A 93 14.58 2.67 23.37
N THR A 94 14.14 1.90 24.37
CA THR A 94 14.93 0.87 25.05
C THR A 94 14.59 -0.55 24.58
N LEU A 95 13.70 -0.70 23.59
CA LEU A 95 13.34 -2.00 23.06
C LEU A 95 14.49 -2.60 22.24
N SER A 96 14.74 -3.88 22.45
CA SER A 96 15.69 -4.68 21.67
C SER A 96 14.95 -5.61 20.73
N TYR A 97 15.43 -5.71 19.48
CA TYR A 97 14.91 -6.67 18.51
C TYR A 97 15.18 -8.10 18.98
N ASN A 98 14.14 -8.94 18.97
CA ASN A 98 14.18 -10.32 19.45
C ASN A 98 13.67 -11.33 18.40
N GLY A 99 13.74 -10.96 17.12
CA GLY A 99 13.24 -11.78 16.01
C GLY A 99 11.83 -11.41 15.51
N GLN A 100 11.15 -10.46 16.17
CA GLN A 100 9.86 -9.91 15.71
C GLN A 100 10.05 -8.46 15.24
N GLN A 101 9.87 -8.21 13.94
CA GLN A 101 10.10 -6.89 13.35
C GLN A 101 9.01 -5.88 13.70
N GLU A 102 7.80 -6.36 13.96
CA GLU A 102 6.68 -5.55 14.43
C GLU A 102 6.12 -6.14 15.72
N ILE A 103 5.79 -5.28 16.68
CA ILE A 103 5.14 -5.66 17.93
C ILE A 103 3.93 -4.77 18.19
N THR A 104 2.90 -5.32 18.83
CA THR A 104 1.75 -4.54 19.31
C THR A 104 2.10 -3.78 20.59
N ILE A 105 1.71 -2.52 20.66
CA ILE A 105 1.86 -1.66 21.83
C ILE A 105 0.50 -1.46 22.50
N ASP A 106 0.48 -1.44 23.84
CA ASP A 106 -0.71 -1.18 24.65
C ASP A 106 -1.93 -2.04 24.27
N GLY A 107 -1.69 -3.32 23.98
CA GLY A 107 -2.74 -4.23 23.54
C GLY A 107 -3.39 -3.81 22.21
N ASN A 108 -2.60 -3.23 21.31
CA ASN A 108 -3.02 -2.71 20.01
C ASN A 108 -4.05 -1.56 20.12
N ASN A 109 -4.05 -0.84 21.25
CA ASN A 109 -4.96 0.29 21.49
C ASN A 109 -4.30 1.61 21.05
N PRO A 110 -4.85 2.33 20.07
CA PRO A 110 -4.29 3.59 19.62
C PRO A 110 -4.49 4.76 20.59
N HIS A 111 -5.30 4.66 21.66
CA HIS A 111 -5.42 5.72 22.68
C HIS A 111 -5.66 7.15 22.11
N PHE A 112 -6.46 7.28 21.05
CA PHE A 112 -6.90 8.60 20.59
C PHE A 112 -8.06 9.10 21.45
N SER A 113 -7.99 10.37 21.86
CA SER A 113 -9.11 11.05 22.53
C SER A 113 -10.26 11.34 21.57
N HIS A 114 -11.46 11.55 22.11
CA HIS A 114 -12.63 11.95 21.30
C HIS A 114 -12.37 13.20 20.45
N HIS A 115 -11.66 14.19 21.00
CA HIS A 115 -11.29 15.40 20.26
C HIS A 115 -10.40 15.09 19.04
N GLN A 116 -9.43 14.19 19.19
CA GLN A 116 -8.54 13.77 18.08
C GLN A 116 -9.27 12.95 17.01
N LEU A 117 -10.43 12.38 17.33
CA LEU A 117 -11.26 11.61 16.41
C LEU A 117 -12.33 12.46 15.70
N SER A 118 -12.44 13.76 16.04
CA SER A 118 -13.42 14.66 15.44
C SER A 118 -13.13 14.92 13.96
N THR A 119 -14.17 14.81 13.13
CA THR A 119 -14.14 15.12 11.69
C THR A 119 -14.69 16.50 11.36
N ALA A 120 -15.06 17.31 12.36
CA ALA A 120 -15.73 18.60 12.18
C ALA A 120 -14.94 19.59 11.32
N LYS A 121 -13.60 19.50 11.33
CA LYS A 121 -12.69 20.35 10.54
C LYS A 121 -12.27 19.73 9.20
N GLY A 122 -12.91 18.62 8.79
CA GLY A 122 -12.54 17.87 7.60
C GLY A 122 -11.17 17.18 7.72
N ALA A 123 -10.69 16.67 6.60
CA ALA A 123 -9.42 15.97 6.53
C ALA A 123 -8.24 16.94 6.67
N TRP A 124 -7.19 16.50 7.36
CA TRP A 124 -6.00 17.32 7.58
C TRP A 124 -4.76 16.45 7.73
N GLN A 125 -3.59 17.07 7.52
CA GLN A 125 -2.29 16.48 7.73
C GLN A 125 -1.38 17.51 8.40
N THR A 126 -0.47 17.04 9.25
CA THR A 126 0.50 17.86 9.96
C THR A 126 1.79 17.09 10.13
N TYR A 127 2.90 17.76 9.87
CA TYR A 127 4.26 17.26 10.06
C TYR A 127 4.93 18.13 11.11
N HIS A 128 5.42 17.50 12.17
CA HIS A 128 6.07 18.23 13.25
C HIS A 128 7.38 18.86 12.76
N ASN A 129 7.83 19.91 13.45
CA ASN A 129 9.13 20.49 13.16
C ASN A 129 10.24 19.46 13.40
N LEU A 130 11.30 19.58 12.62
CA LEU A 130 12.51 18.83 12.89
C LEU A 130 13.05 19.22 14.27
N ASP A 131 13.70 18.30 14.97
CA ASP A 131 14.37 18.63 16.23
C ASP A 131 15.72 19.33 15.99
N SER A 132 16.45 19.61 17.06
CA SER A 132 17.76 20.29 17.02
C SER A 132 18.85 19.52 16.27
N LEU A 133 18.64 18.24 15.95
CA LEU A 133 19.54 17.42 15.14
C LEU A 133 19.01 17.26 13.71
N ASN A 134 18.01 18.06 13.31
CA ASN A 134 17.28 17.99 12.05
C ASN A 134 16.52 16.66 11.83
N ARG A 135 16.21 15.92 12.89
CA ARG A 135 15.48 14.65 12.80
C ARG A 135 13.99 14.90 12.74
N VAL A 136 13.28 14.04 12.02
CA VAL A 136 11.80 14.02 12.03
C VAL A 136 11.28 13.62 13.41
N THR A 137 10.27 14.34 13.91
CA THR A 137 9.75 14.12 15.28
C THR A 137 8.34 13.54 15.32
N GLY A 138 7.67 13.47 14.16
CA GLY A 138 6.36 12.83 14.05
C GLY A 138 5.48 13.46 12.98
N ALA A 139 4.49 12.69 12.56
CA ALA A 139 3.46 13.11 11.64
C ALA A 139 2.09 12.63 12.11
N ALA A 140 1.08 13.45 11.84
CA ALA A 140 -0.29 13.24 12.27
C ALA A 140 -1.24 13.63 11.15
N ALA A 141 -2.28 12.84 10.92
CA ALA A 141 -3.33 13.18 9.98
C ALA A 141 -4.70 12.65 10.41
N LEU A 142 -5.73 13.31 9.92
CA LEU A 142 -7.06 12.75 9.81
C LEU A 142 -7.28 12.47 8.32
N LEU A 143 -6.96 11.23 7.94
CA LEU A 143 -6.91 10.80 6.55
C LEU A 143 -8.32 10.63 5.98
N ASN A 144 -8.48 11.02 4.72
CA ASN A 144 -9.67 10.83 3.90
C ASN A 144 -9.24 10.74 2.43
N GLN A 145 -10.11 10.21 1.55
CA GLN A 145 -9.88 10.22 0.11
C GLN A 145 -9.59 11.61 -0.45
N SER A 146 -10.11 12.69 0.14
CA SER A 146 -9.86 14.06 -0.30
C SER A 146 -8.40 14.50 -0.22
N LEU A 147 -7.58 13.87 0.62
CA LEU A 147 -6.13 14.13 0.71
C LEU A 147 -5.30 13.30 -0.28
N MET A 148 -5.87 12.22 -0.82
CA MET A 148 -5.10 11.29 -1.67
C MET A 148 -4.71 11.97 -3.00
N PRO A 149 -3.44 11.88 -3.42
CA PRO A 149 -2.97 12.56 -4.61
C PRO A 149 -3.53 11.90 -5.88
N LYS A 150 -3.77 12.73 -6.90
CA LYS A 150 -4.05 12.27 -8.27
C LYS A 150 -2.79 12.22 -9.12
N SER A 151 -1.78 13.02 -8.77
CA SER A 151 -0.52 13.12 -9.50
C SER A 151 0.36 11.89 -9.25
N LYS A 152 1.18 11.56 -10.25
CA LYS A 152 2.21 10.52 -10.12
C LYS A 152 3.27 10.96 -9.12
N ARG A 153 3.73 10.02 -8.30
CA ARG A 153 4.86 10.22 -7.37
C ARG A 153 6.15 10.49 -8.16
N GLU A 154 6.93 11.45 -7.70
CA GLU A 154 8.25 11.78 -8.24
C GLU A 154 9.37 11.08 -7.47
N ALA A 155 10.60 11.13 -8.00
CA ALA A 155 11.77 10.63 -7.30
C ALA A 155 11.98 11.34 -5.96
N LEU A 156 12.46 10.59 -4.96
CA LEU A 156 12.86 11.16 -3.68
C LEU A 156 14.33 11.55 -3.71
N THR A 157 14.62 12.83 -3.46
CA THR A 157 15.95 13.43 -3.56
C THR A 157 16.47 13.98 -2.24
N VAL A 158 15.62 14.07 -1.22
CA VAL A 158 15.97 14.54 0.12
C VAL A 158 16.70 13.45 0.91
N ASP A 159 17.84 13.79 1.50
CA ASP A 159 18.58 12.90 2.39
C ASP A 159 18.26 13.21 3.87
N PRO A 160 17.58 12.31 4.58
CA PRO A 160 17.31 12.47 6.00
C PRO A 160 18.57 12.25 6.85
N THR A 161 18.46 12.48 8.16
CA THR A 161 19.57 12.27 9.11
C THR A 161 20.11 10.83 9.06
N GLY A 162 21.42 10.69 9.19
CA GLY A 162 22.10 9.39 9.17
C GLY A 162 22.06 8.68 7.81
N TRP A 163 21.88 9.40 6.71
CA TRP A 163 21.82 8.81 5.38
C TRP A 163 23.20 8.36 4.87
N HIS A 164 23.57 7.12 5.18
CA HIS A 164 24.75 6.43 4.64
C HIS A 164 24.32 5.14 3.94
N ASN A 165 23.70 5.31 2.77
CA ASN A 165 23.14 4.19 2.02
C ASN A 165 24.22 3.36 1.30
N LYS A 166 23.97 2.06 1.17
CA LYS A 166 24.82 1.14 0.43
C LYS A 166 23.99 0.09 -0.30
N ARG A 167 24.56 -0.46 -1.37
CA ARG A 167 23.95 -1.56 -2.12
C ARG A 167 24.24 -2.89 -1.41
N THR A 168 23.21 -3.72 -1.30
CA THR A 168 23.21 -5.06 -0.73
C THR A 168 22.85 -6.07 -1.83
N ALA A 169 22.93 -7.37 -1.51
CA ALA A 169 22.47 -8.44 -2.41
C ALA A 169 20.98 -8.30 -2.81
N HIS A 170 20.17 -7.64 -2.00
CA HIS A 170 18.72 -7.48 -2.22
C HIS A 170 18.31 -6.03 -2.55
N GLY A 171 19.27 -5.18 -2.95
CA GLY A 171 19.04 -3.79 -3.34
C GLY A 171 19.63 -2.78 -2.36
N TRP A 172 19.13 -1.55 -2.35
CA TRP A 172 19.58 -0.53 -1.39
C TRP A 172 19.15 -0.88 0.03
N LEU A 173 20.07 -0.71 0.99
CA LEU A 173 19.84 -0.96 2.42
C LEU A 173 18.77 -0.03 2.98
N TYR A 174 18.93 1.28 2.73
CA TYR A 174 18.00 2.29 3.20
C TYR A 174 17.09 2.79 2.09
N ASN A 175 15.86 3.09 2.50
CA ASN A 175 14.88 3.85 1.78
C ASN A 175 14.71 5.21 2.47
N ARG A 176 14.34 6.23 1.69
CA ARG A 176 13.78 7.47 2.21
C ARG A 176 12.33 7.17 2.62
N SER A 177 12.16 6.70 3.85
CA SER A 177 10.89 6.18 4.34
C SER A 177 9.97 7.31 4.76
N HIS A 178 8.76 7.31 4.22
CA HIS A 178 7.73 8.25 4.57
C HIS A 178 7.16 7.95 5.97
N LEU A 179 6.91 8.98 6.79
CA LEU A 179 6.11 8.81 8.01
C LEU A 179 4.63 8.62 7.63
N ILE A 180 4.10 9.47 6.76
CA ILE A 180 2.80 9.30 6.11
C ILE A 180 3.07 9.09 4.62
N GLY A 181 2.80 7.88 4.13
CA GLY A 181 3.04 7.50 2.75
C GLY A 181 2.40 8.43 1.72
N TYR A 182 3.10 8.65 0.61
CA TYR A 182 2.65 9.51 -0.51
C TYR A 182 1.20 9.25 -0.92
N GLN A 183 0.76 7.98 -0.94
CA GLN A 183 -0.59 7.58 -1.33
C GLN A 183 -1.71 8.24 -0.51
N PHE A 184 -1.41 8.73 0.70
CA PHE A 184 -2.39 9.34 1.57
C PHE A 184 -2.49 10.85 1.42
N THR A 185 -1.39 11.52 1.10
CA THR A 185 -1.31 12.99 1.21
C THR A 185 -0.54 13.71 0.11
N GLY A 186 0.06 12.97 -0.82
CA GLY A 186 0.85 13.52 -1.93
C GLY A 186 2.19 14.13 -1.53
N GLN A 187 2.59 14.04 -0.26
CA GLN A 187 3.84 14.63 0.22
C GLN A 187 5.03 13.82 -0.28
N ASN A 188 5.75 14.36 -1.28
CA ASN A 188 6.87 13.68 -1.91
C ASN A 188 8.20 13.94 -1.18
N ASN A 189 8.87 15.06 -1.45
CA ASN A 189 10.17 15.46 -0.88
C ASN A 189 10.05 16.36 0.36
N ASN A 190 9.08 16.10 1.23
CA ASN A 190 8.93 16.84 2.47
C ASN A 190 9.93 16.32 3.52
N MET A 191 10.95 17.12 3.85
CA MET A 191 11.97 16.77 4.86
C MET A 191 11.37 16.44 6.24
N LYS A 192 10.21 17.02 6.59
CA LYS A 192 9.50 16.70 7.85
C LYS A 192 8.73 15.38 7.80
N ASN A 193 8.73 14.69 6.65
CA ASN A 193 8.01 13.43 6.42
C ASN A 193 8.93 12.28 5.99
N LEU A 194 10.25 12.46 5.97
CA LEU A 194 11.20 11.45 5.50
C LEU A 194 12.23 11.10 6.57
N MET A 195 12.47 9.81 6.78
CA MET A 195 13.53 9.30 7.65
C MET A 195 14.38 8.25 6.93
N THR A 196 15.59 8.02 7.44
CA THR A 196 16.41 6.85 7.07
C THR A 196 15.75 5.59 7.63
N GLY A 197 15.04 4.86 6.78
CA GLY A 197 14.41 3.60 7.12
C GLY A 197 15.04 2.44 6.34
N THR A 198 15.22 1.30 6.98
CA THR A 198 15.64 0.06 6.31
C THR A 198 14.62 -0.39 5.28
N ARG A 199 15.08 -1.18 4.31
CA ARG A 199 14.23 -1.74 3.27
C ARG A 199 13.06 -2.52 3.88
N THR A 200 13.32 -3.39 4.84
CA THR A 200 12.30 -4.22 5.49
C THR A 200 11.34 -3.42 6.37
N LEU A 201 11.81 -2.42 7.14
CA LEU A 201 10.92 -1.51 7.87
C LEU A 201 9.94 -0.82 6.90
N ASN A 202 10.46 -0.31 5.79
CA ASN A 202 9.66 0.37 4.79
C ASN A 202 8.68 -0.58 4.09
N ASN A 203 9.15 -1.75 3.68
CA ASN A 203 8.39 -2.78 2.98
C ASN A 203 9.01 -4.16 3.29
N PRO A 204 8.28 -5.09 3.92
CA PRO A 204 6.81 -5.11 4.04
C PRO A 204 6.20 -4.45 5.28
N SER A 205 6.97 -4.11 6.31
CA SER A 205 6.39 -3.84 7.65
C SER A 205 5.44 -2.63 7.68
N MET A 206 5.92 -1.42 7.38
CA MET A 206 5.03 -0.25 7.32
C MET A 206 3.96 -0.41 6.24
N LEU A 207 4.35 -0.90 5.06
CA LEU A 207 3.45 -1.03 3.92
C LEU A 207 2.21 -1.88 4.21
N HIS A 208 2.33 -2.98 4.96
CA HIS A 208 1.17 -3.82 5.29
C HIS A 208 0.10 -3.02 6.07
N ASN A 209 0.52 -2.30 7.11
CA ASN A 209 -0.36 -1.44 7.91
C ASN A 209 -0.96 -0.31 7.06
N GLU A 210 -0.16 0.29 6.17
CA GLU A 210 -0.64 1.32 5.24
C GLU A 210 -1.67 0.76 4.24
N MET A 211 -1.52 -0.48 3.77
CA MET A 211 -2.47 -1.08 2.84
C MET A 211 -3.84 -1.32 3.46
N ASP A 212 -3.92 -1.68 4.74
CA ASP A 212 -5.19 -1.78 5.48
C ASP A 212 -5.89 -0.42 5.56
N VAL A 213 -5.14 0.63 5.92
CA VAL A 213 -5.64 2.02 5.96
C VAL A 213 -6.11 2.48 4.58
N ALA A 214 -5.30 2.25 3.54
CA ALA A 214 -5.59 2.67 2.18
C ALA A 214 -6.84 1.97 1.63
N THR A 215 -6.98 0.69 1.88
CA THR A 215 -8.15 -0.10 1.48
C THR A 215 -9.43 0.47 2.11
N TYR A 216 -9.41 0.73 3.42
CA TYR A 216 -10.55 1.32 4.12
C TYR A 216 -10.89 2.71 3.58
N LEU A 217 -9.90 3.59 3.40
CA LEU A 217 -10.14 4.93 2.85
C LEU A 217 -10.69 4.86 1.42
N LYS A 218 -10.18 3.95 0.58
CA LYS A 218 -10.62 3.79 -0.82
C LYS A 218 -12.07 3.33 -0.98
N ALA A 219 -12.63 2.67 0.04
CA ALA A 219 -13.99 2.16 -0.01
C ALA A 219 -15.08 3.25 0.01
N SER A 220 -14.82 4.44 0.55
CA SER A 220 -15.83 5.50 0.64
C SER A 220 -15.25 6.89 0.91
N ARG A 221 -15.81 7.92 0.26
CA ARG A 221 -15.48 9.34 0.53
C ARG A 221 -15.84 9.78 1.94
N LYS A 222 -16.70 9.03 2.64
CA LYS A 222 -17.10 9.30 4.03
C LYS A 222 -16.14 8.69 5.06
N ASN A 223 -15.21 7.84 4.63
CA ASN A 223 -14.30 7.15 5.55
C ASN A 223 -13.18 8.07 6.00
N TYR A 224 -12.95 8.09 7.32
CA TYR A 224 -11.86 8.83 7.92
C TYR A 224 -11.02 7.89 8.78
N VAL A 225 -9.71 8.12 8.81
CA VAL A 225 -8.79 7.40 9.72
C VAL A 225 -7.92 8.41 10.44
N ARG A 226 -7.98 8.43 11.77
CA ARG A 226 -7.00 9.13 12.59
C ARG A 226 -5.70 8.33 12.55
N TYR A 227 -4.62 8.96 12.09
CA TYR A 227 -3.35 8.28 11.80
C TYR A 227 -2.17 9.09 12.36
N THR A 228 -1.24 8.43 13.04
CA THR A 228 0.00 9.06 13.51
C THR A 228 1.18 8.11 13.37
N VAL A 229 2.33 8.65 12.96
CA VAL A 229 3.60 7.93 12.93
C VAL A 229 4.65 8.74 13.68
N THR A 230 5.29 8.11 14.67
CA THR A 230 6.31 8.72 15.53
C THR A 230 7.60 7.92 15.44
N PRO A 231 8.66 8.46 14.81
CA PRO A 231 9.99 7.87 14.86
C PRO A 231 10.53 7.85 16.29
N ILE A 232 11.18 6.76 16.67
CA ILE A 232 11.73 6.59 18.01
C ILE A 232 13.25 6.60 17.93
N PHE A 233 13.89 7.65 18.44
CA PHE A 233 15.34 7.77 18.57
C PHE A 233 15.78 7.47 20.00
N LYS A 234 17.02 6.98 20.19
CA LYS A 234 17.65 6.87 21.50
C LYS A 234 18.75 7.93 21.62
N GLY A 235 18.59 8.86 22.56
CA GLY A 235 19.53 9.97 22.76
C GLY A 235 19.75 10.78 21.48
N ASN A 236 21.01 10.99 21.11
CA ASN A 236 21.43 11.80 19.96
C ASN A 236 21.61 10.99 18.66
N GLU A 237 21.05 9.79 18.59
CA GLU A 237 21.14 8.97 17.37
C GLU A 237 20.52 9.65 16.16
N LEU A 238 21.18 9.53 15.00
CA LEU A 238 20.72 10.13 13.74
C LEU A 238 19.77 9.22 12.96
N VAL A 239 19.74 7.92 13.27
CA VAL A 239 18.78 6.96 12.71
C VAL A 239 17.83 6.48 13.80
N ALA A 240 16.53 6.47 13.50
CA ALA A 240 15.53 6.00 14.46
C ALA A 240 15.68 4.48 14.68
N ARG A 241 15.49 4.03 15.92
CA ARG A 241 15.43 2.60 16.30
C ARG A 241 14.20 1.89 15.74
N GLY A 242 13.18 2.66 15.38
CA GLY A 242 11.92 2.17 14.84
C GLY A 242 10.89 3.28 14.72
N VAL A 243 9.66 2.90 14.39
CA VAL A 243 8.51 3.80 14.31
C VAL A 243 7.36 3.24 15.13
N GLN A 244 6.69 4.11 15.89
CA GLN A 244 5.37 3.81 16.42
C GLN A 244 4.31 4.28 15.42
N MET A 245 3.42 3.37 15.01
CA MET A 245 2.29 3.69 14.13
C MET A 245 0.99 3.47 14.90
N ARG A 246 0.08 4.45 14.84
CA ARG A 246 -1.26 4.35 15.44
C ARG A 246 -2.30 4.73 14.40
N ALA A 247 -3.36 3.94 14.29
CA ALA A 247 -4.48 4.21 13.42
C ALA A 247 -5.82 3.86 14.06
N GLN A 248 -6.85 4.65 13.76
CA GLN A 248 -8.23 4.35 14.11
C GLN A 248 -9.20 4.91 13.08
N SER A 249 -10.04 4.05 12.49
CA SER A 249 -11.17 4.47 11.66
C SER A 249 -12.22 5.21 12.47
N ILE A 250 -12.82 6.26 11.90
CA ILE A 250 -13.91 7.02 12.55
C ILE A 250 -15.25 6.34 12.25
N GLY A 251 -16.11 6.19 13.28
CA GLY A 251 -17.43 5.57 13.14
C GLY A 251 -17.41 4.05 12.91
N SER A 252 -16.24 3.39 13.01
CA SER A 252 -16.11 1.93 12.92
C SER A 252 -14.80 1.45 13.57
N ASN A 253 -14.65 0.14 13.75
CA ASN A 253 -13.40 -0.51 14.18
C ASN A 253 -12.68 -1.25 13.04
N ALA A 254 -12.96 -0.88 11.77
CA ALA A 254 -12.39 -1.57 10.61
C ALA A 254 -10.86 -1.44 10.51
N VAL A 255 -10.31 -0.29 10.95
CA VAL A 255 -8.88 -0.07 11.09
C VAL A 255 -8.62 0.36 12.53
N ARG A 256 -7.85 -0.41 13.28
CA ARG A 256 -7.47 -0.06 14.66
C ARG A 256 -6.19 -0.74 15.06
N PHE A 257 -5.12 0.03 15.24
CA PHE A 257 -3.84 -0.51 15.69
C PHE A 257 -2.97 0.51 16.43
N ASN A 258 -2.05 -0.02 17.21
CA ASN A 258 -0.92 0.65 17.84
C ASN A 258 0.25 -0.33 17.82
N VAL A 259 1.20 -0.09 16.93
CA VAL A 259 2.32 -0.99 16.68
C VAL A 259 3.63 -0.24 16.74
N TYR A 260 4.70 -0.96 17.05
CA TYR A 260 6.07 -0.50 16.94
C TYR A 260 6.81 -1.40 15.95
N ILE A 261 7.44 -0.79 14.95
CA ILE A 261 8.20 -1.49 13.91
C ILE A 261 9.67 -1.14 14.08
N PHE A 262 10.51 -2.15 14.27
CA PHE A 262 11.95 -2.01 14.41
C PHE A 262 12.60 -1.59 13.08
N ASN A 263 13.54 -0.65 13.15
CA ASN A 263 14.34 -0.21 12.00
C ASN A 263 15.58 -1.08 11.83
N ILE A 264 15.36 -2.36 11.53
CA ILE A 264 16.39 -3.37 11.37
C ILE A 264 16.39 -3.89 9.94
N GLU A 265 17.51 -4.40 9.46
CA GLU A 265 17.58 -5.16 8.22
C GLU A 265 18.26 -6.50 8.51
N PRO A 266 17.62 -7.64 8.20
CA PRO A 266 18.24 -8.95 8.37
C PRO A 266 19.61 -9.04 7.69
N GLY A 267 20.62 -9.56 8.41
CA GLY A 267 21.99 -9.67 7.91
C GLY A 267 22.83 -8.39 7.97
N TYR A 268 22.32 -7.33 8.61
CA TYR A 268 23.06 -6.08 8.79
C TYR A 268 23.00 -5.57 10.22
N HIS A 269 24.14 -5.05 10.70
CA HIS A 269 24.21 -4.20 11.87
C HIS A 269 24.23 -2.73 11.44
N ILE A 270 23.33 -1.95 12.03
CA ILE A 270 23.22 -0.50 11.85
C ILE A 270 23.86 0.17 13.05
N ASP A 271 24.77 1.08 12.79
CA ASP A 271 25.17 2.09 13.77
C ASP A 271 24.14 3.21 13.72
N TYR A 272 23.26 3.28 14.74
CA TYR A 272 22.19 4.26 14.78
C TYR A 272 22.69 5.68 15.12
N ALA A 273 23.89 5.80 15.69
CA ALA A 273 24.47 7.10 15.99
C ALA A 273 24.81 7.85 14.71
N THR A 274 25.35 7.13 13.72
CA THR A 274 25.88 7.71 12.49
C THR A 274 25.06 7.38 11.25
N GLY A 275 24.45 6.19 11.21
CA GLY A 275 23.77 5.61 10.05
C GLY A 275 24.64 4.67 9.22
N TYR A 276 25.93 4.53 9.52
CA TYR A 276 26.78 3.51 8.89
C TYR A 276 26.28 2.10 9.20
N SER A 277 26.66 1.14 8.36
CA SER A 277 26.24 -0.25 8.52
C SER A 277 27.30 -1.24 8.06
N ARG A 278 27.29 -2.43 8.66
CA ARG A 278 28.12 -3.57 8.25
C ARG A 278 27.27 -4.84 8.12
N ALA A 279 27.71 -5.77 7.29
CA ALA A 279 27.10 -7.09 7.29
C ALA A 279 27.31 -7.75 8.67
N SER A 280 26.32 -8.54 9.09
CA SER A 280 26.37 -9.38 10.30
C SER A 280 27.26 -10.58 10.11
#